data_AF-A0A969IL67-F1
#
_entry.id   AF-A0A969IL67-F1
#
_cell.length_a   1.000
_cell.length_b   1.000
_cell.length_c   1.000
_cell.angle_alpha   90.00
_cell.angle_beta   90.00
_cell.angle_gamma   90.00
#
_symmetry.space_group_name_H-M   'P 1'
#
loop_
_entity.id
_entity.type
_entity.pdbx_description
1 polymer ?
#
loop_
_entity_poly.entity_id
_entity_poly.type
_entity_poly.pdbx_seq_one_letter_code
_entity_poly.pdbx_strand_id
1 'polypeptide(L)'
;MSAQAEPVPGGELASSYKPNRASFDEFNNASRQSVGHWQSLFDAISALDVDTRLLRMEQLNTRVRETGIAHDLFSDPSTTVQPWRVDLVPLLIPPAEWRVLEGALLQRARLLEAVLADLYGDQTLLATGAMPHQLVFSDPSYLRPLQYLQPAKGHIQFFALDVARGPGGTWRVIDTHVENAA
;
A
#
# COMPACT_ATOMS: atom_id res chain seq x y z
N MET A 1 -6.65 32.15 27.91
CA MET A 1 -7.87 32.42 27.12
C MET A 1 -8.13 31.20 26.28
N SER A 2 -8.90 30.25 26.82
CA SER A 2 -9.26 29.01 26.13
C SER A 2 -10.38 29.31 25.15
N ALA A 3 -10.10 29.19 23.85
CA ALA A 3 -11.15 29.14 22.85
C ALA A 3 -11.78 27.75 22.93
N GLN A 4 -12.98 27.66 23.50
CA GLN A 4 -13.84 26.51 23.36
C GLN A 4 -14.32 26.47 21.92
N ALA A 5 -13.93 25.45 21.16
CA ALA A 5 -14.48 25.18 19.84
C ALA A 5 -15.82 24.46 20.04
N GLU A 6 -16.91 25.07 19.57
CA GLU A 6 -18.24 24.46 19.60
C GLU A 6 -18.31 23.20 18.73
N PRO A 7 -19.13 22.20 19.11
CA PRO A 7 -19.30 20.97 18.35
C PRO A 7 -19.99 21.25 17.00
N VAL A 8 -19.20 21.06 15.95
CA VAL A 8 -19.55 21.12 14.52
C VAL A 8 -20.56 20.00 14.17
N PRO A 9 -21.84 20.30 13.84
CA PRO A 9 -22.81 19.28 13.46
C PRO A 9 -22.37 18.49 12.22
N GLY A 10 -22.77 17.22 12.13
CA GLY A 10 -22.22 16.25 11.19
C GLY A 10 -22.16 16.65 9.70
N GLY A 11 -23.05 17.52 9.20
CA GLY A 11 -22.97 18.02 7.82
C GLY A 11 -21.75 18.93 7.54
N GLU A 12 -21.13 19.48 8.59
CA GLU A 12 -20.11 20.51 8.45
C GLU A 12 -18.70 19.94 8.18
N LEU A 13 -18.41 18.68 8.53
CA LEU A 13 -17.09 18.06 8.29
C LEU A 13 -16.76 17.98 6.80
N ALA A 14 -17.69 17.47 6.00
CA ALA A 14 -17.53 17.42 4.55
C ALA A 14 -17.47 18.83 3.94
N SER A 15 -18.24 19.78 4.48
CA SER A 15 -18.29 21.15 4.00
C SER A 15 -17.04 21.98 4.34
N SER A 16 -16.33 21.62 5.42
CA SER A 16 -15.10 22.28 5.88
C SER A 16 -13.83 21.66 5.28
N TYR A 17 -13.95 20.50 4.63
CA TYR A 17 -12.84 19.85 3.93
C TYR A 17 -12.33 20.72 2.76
N LYS A 18 -11.03 21.03 2.79
CA LYS A 18 -10.35 21.79 1.73
C LYS A 18 -9.57 20.82 0.84
N PRO A 19 -10.03 20.53 -0.38
CA PRO A 19 -9.35 19.57 -1.24
C PRO A 19 -7.97 20.08 -1.64
N ASN A 20 -7.02 19.15 -1.73
CA ASN A 20 -5.71 19.48 -2.27
C ASN A 20 -5.82 19.65 -3.80
N ARG A 21 -5.53 20.84 -4.30
CA ARG A 21 -5.61 21.14 -5.74
C ARG A 21 -4.37 20.73 -6.54
N ALA A 22 -3.28 20.38 -5.86
CA ALA A 22 -2.01 20.03 -6.50
C ALA A 22 -1.89 18.53 -6.81
N SER A 23 -2.73 17.68 -6.21
CA SER A 23 -2.70 16.23 -6.36
C SER A 23 -4.10 15.66 -6.55
N PHE A 24 -4.17 14.37 -6.89
CA PHE A 24 -5.45 13.67 -6.83
C PHE A 24 -5.93 13.63 -5.37
N ASP A 25 -7.24 13.83 -5.19
CA ASP A 25 -7.91 13.85 -3.91
C ASP A 25 -8.99 12.77 -3.93
N GLU A 26 -8.88 11.80 -3.01
CA GLU A 26 -9.74 10.60 -2.99
C GLU A 26 -11.20 10.96 -2.70
N PHE A 27 -11.44 12.04 -1.95
CA PHE A 27 -12.77 12.50 -1.57
C PHE A 27 -13.39 13.37 -2.67
N ASN A 28 -12.62 14.33 -3.18
CA ASN A 28 -12.98 15.22 -4.26
C ASN A 28 -12.17 14.85 -5.50
N ASN A 29 -12.68 13.89 -6.29
CA ASN A 29 -12.01 13.48 -7.52
C ASN A 29 -11.70 14.67 -8.44
N ALA A 30 -10.84 14.46 -9.44
CA ALA A 30 -10.48 15.47 -10.45
C ALA A 30 -11.69 16.09 -11.19
N SER A 31 -12.88 15.47 -11.12
CA SER A 31 -14.15 15.95 -11.70
C SER A 31 -15.04 16.72 -10.71
N ARG A 32 -14.59 16.94 -9.46
CA ARG A 32 -15.31 17.64 -8.37
C ARG A 32 -16.69 17.06 -8.04
N GLN A 33 -16.91 15.77 -8.30
CA GLN A 33 -18.09 15.06 -7.80
C GLN A 33 -17.64 14.25 -6.59
N SER A 34 -18.24 14.50 -5.43
CA SER A 34 -18.05 13.70 -4.22
C SER A 34 -18.26 12.24 -4.60
N VAL A 35 -17.23 11.41 -4.45
CA VAL A 35 -17.34 10.03 -4.88
C VAL A 35 -18.26 9.33 -3.88
N GLY A 36 -19.46 8.97 -4.32
CA GLY A 36 -20.55 8.53 -3.42
C GLY A 36 -20.22 7.38 -2.47
N HIS A 37 -19.14 6.62 -2.72
CA HIS A 37 -18.67 5.58 -1.81
C HIS A 37 -18.05 6.12 -0.51
N TRP A 38 -17.60 7.38 -0.47
CA TRP A 38 -17.14 8.05 0.76
C TRP A 38 -18.30 8.53 1.64
N GLN A 39 -19.48 8.78 1.06
CA GLN A 39 -20.59 9.42 1.77
C GLN A 39 -20.98 8.66 3.03
N SER A 40 -21.14 7.33 2.95
CA SER A 40 -21.54 6.52 4.11
C SER A 40 -20.53 6.54 5.25
N LEU A 41 -19.22 6.58 4.94
CA LEU A 41 -18.18 6.71 5.95
C LEU A 41 -18.22 8.09 6.61
N PHE A 42 -18.36 9.14 5.79
CA PHE A 42 -18.47 10.50 6.32
C PHE A 42 -19.71 10.68 7.17
N ASP A 43 -20.88 10.19 6.76
CA ASP A 43 -22.11 10.24 7.55
C ASP A 43 -21.92 9.53 8.90
N ALA A 44 -21.27 8.36 8.91
CA ALA A 44 -21.00 7.61 10.12
C ALA A 44 -20.03 8.34 11.07
N ILE A 45 -18.95 8.94 10.56
CA ILE A 45 -18.01 9.73 11.37
C ILE A 45 -18.69 11.01 11.88
N SER A 46 -19.48 11.63 11.01
CA SER A 46 -20.20 12.88 11.25
C SER A 46 -21.28 12.75 12.31
N ALA A 47 -21.88 11.57 12.43
CA ALA A 47 -22.84 11.25 13.50
C ALA A 47 -22.21 11.14 14.89
N LEU A 48 -20.88 10.98 14.99
CA LEU A 48 -20.16 10.99 16.27
C LEU A 48 -19.86 12.41 16.70
N ASP A 49 -19.97 12.72 17.98
CA ASP A 49 -19.46 13.96 18.54
C ASP A 49 -17.92 13.99 18.55
N VAL A 50 -17.35 15.18 18.74
CA VAL A 50 -15.89 15.40 18.69
C VAL A 50 -15.16 14.59 19.75
N ASP A 51 -15.68 14.51 20.97
CA ASP A 51 -15.03 13.80 22.08
C ASP A 51 -14.99 12.29 21.81
N THR A 52 -16.09 11.74 21.27
CA THR A 52 -16.14 10.34 20.83
C THR A 52 -15.15 10.04 19.70
N ARG A 53 -14.98 10.95 18.73
CA ARG A 53 -13.99 10.76 17.65
C ARG A 53 -12.55 10.75 18.20
N LEU A 54 -12.22 11.69 19.09
CA LEU A 54 -10.90 11.77 19.73
C LEU A 54 -10.61 10.53 20.59
N LEU A 55 -11.59 10.10 21.38
CA LEU A 55 -11.48 8.87 22.19
C LEU A 55 -11.23 7.64 21.32
N ARG A 56 -11.94 7.49 20.20
CA ARG A 56 -11.73 6.38 19.26
C ARG A 56 -10.35 6.42 18.60
N MET A 57 -9.87 7.61 18.24
CA MET A 57 -8.52 7.80 17.72
C MET A 57 -7.45 7.40 18.74
N GLU A 58 -7.63 7.78 20.01
CA GLU A 58 -6.72 7.38 21.09
C GLU A 58 -6.73 5.86 21.29
N GLN A 59 -7.91 5.25 21.34
CA GLN A 59 -8.07 3.80 21.46
C GLN A 59 -7.42 3.05 20.29
N LEU A 60 -7.58 3.54 19.05
CA LEU A 60 -6.95 2.97 17.87
C LEU A 60 -5.42 2.99 17.99
N ASN A 61 -4.86 4.15 18.34
CA ASN A 61 -3.41 4.29 18.51
C ASN A 61 -2.88 3.44 19.69
N THR A 62 -3.65 3.29 20.76
CA THR A 62 -3.29 2.39 21.88
C THR A 62 -3.26 0.93 21.43
N ARG A 63 -4.27 0.46 20.71
CA ARG A 63 -4.28 -0.92 20.16
C ARG A 63 -3.12 -1.17 19.20
N VAL A 64 -2.78 -0.19 18.36
CA VAL A 64 -1.63 -0.30 17.44
C VAL A 64 -0.32 -0.48 18.20
N ARG A 65 -0.13 0.23 19.32
CA ARG A 65 1.04 0.06 20.19
C ARG A 65 1.05 -1.30 20.90
N GLU A 66 -0.11 -1.75 21.40
CA GLU A 66 -0.24 -3.02 22.13
C GLU A 66 -0.09 -4.26 21.24
N THR A 67 -0.52 -4.18 19.98
CA THR A 67 -0.48 -5.30 19.02
C THR A 67 0.88 -5.53 18.39
N GLY A 68 1.87 -4.65 18.62
CA GLY A 68 3.21 -4.79 18.06
C GLY A 68 3.30 -4.54 16.55
N ILE A 69 2.19 -4.18 15.89
CA ILE A 69 2.15 -3.73 14.48
C ILE A 69 3.05 -2.49 14.27
N ALA A 70 3.41 -1.81 15.35
CA ALA A 70 4.27 -0.63 15.38
C ALA A 70 5.78 -0.91 15.28
N HIS A 71 6.23 -2.16 15.19
CA HIS A 71 7.65 -2.44 14.91
C HIS A 71 7.89 -2.38 13.41
N ASP A 72 8.55 -1.30 12.97
CA ASP A 72 9.24 -1.26 11.70
C ASP A 72 10.37 -2.29 11.75
N LEU A 73 10.09 -3.52 11.31
CA LEU A 73 11.06 -4.62 11.24
C LEU A 73 12.24 -4.30 10.31
N PHE A 74 12.15 -3.20 9.56
CA PHE A 74 13.15 -2.73 8.60
C PHE A 74 13.84 -1.42 9.03
N SER A 75 13.51 -0.85 10.19
CA SER A 75 14.16 0.36 10.71
C SER A 75 15.57 0.05 11.21
N ASP A 76 16.54 0.86 10.79
CA ASP A 76 17.90 0.88 11.34
C ASP A 76 17.84 1.08 12.87
N PRO A 77 18.49 0.23 13.68
CA PRO A 77 18.48 0.30 15.15
C PRO A 77 19.07 1.60 15.73
N SER A 78 19.76 2.41 14.91
CA SER A 78 20.27 3.74 15.29
C SER A 78 19.23 4.86 15.13
N THR A 79 18.07 4.58 14.53
CA THR A 79 17.02 5.58 14.26
C THR A 79 16.04 5.65 15.44
N THR A 80 15.67 6.87 15.85
CA THR A 80 14.62 7.04 16.86
C THR A 80 13.31 6.51 16.29
N VAL A 81 12.80 5.41 16.85
CA VAL A 81 11.54 4.78 16.41
C VAL A 81 10.40 5.78 16.62
N GLN A 82 9.93 6.38 15.53
CA GLN A 82 8.70 7.17 15.57
C GLN A 82 7.53 6.21 15.77
N PRO A 83 6.71 6.38 16.82
CA PRO A 83 5.59 5.48 17.05
C PRO A 83 4.62 5.56 15.88
N TRP A 84 4.28 4.39 15.33
CA TRP A 84 3.31 4.27 14.25
C TRP A 84 1.98 4.91 14.66
N ARG A 85 1.42 5.75 13.79
CA ARG A 85 0.13 6.42 14.00
C ARG A 85 -0.83 5.97 12.91
N VAL A 86 -2.03 5.60 13.32
CA VAL A 86 -3.08 5.19 12.38
C VAL A 86 -4.16 6.26 12.38
N ASP A 87 -4.60 6.64 11.19
CA ASP A 87 -5.74 7.53 11.01
C ASP A 87 -7.05 6.76 11.25
N LEU A 88 -8.03 7.45 11.83
CA LEU A 88 -9.38 6.93 12.02
C LEU A 88 -10.12 6.82 10.69
N VAL A 89 -9.74 7.64 9.69
CA VAL A 89 -10.31 7.61 8.34
C VAL A 89 -9.51 6.63 7.47
N PRO A 90 -10.09 5.47 7.10
CA PRO A 90 -9.41 4.54 6.21
C PRO A 90 -9.35 5.08 4.78
N LEU A 91 -8.37 4.61 4.01
CA LEU A 91 -8.41 4.74 2.55
C LEU A 91 -9.50 3.79 2.00
N LEU A 92 -10.55 4.34 1.39
CA LEU A 92 -11.58 3.55 0.74
C LEU A 92 -11.21 3.30 -0.72
N ILE A 93 -11.24 2.03 -1.11
CA ILE A 93 -11.03 1.60 -2.50
C ILE A 93 -12.32 0.92 -2.98
N PRO A 94 -13.01 1.44 -4.01
CA PRO A 94 -14.19 0.82 -4.58
C PRO A 94 -13.92 -0.60 -5.07
N PRO A 95 -14.90 -1.54 -4.98
CA PRO A 95 -14.69 -2.92 -5.43
C PRO A 95 -14.28 -3.05 -6.90
N ALA A 96 -14.80 -2.19 -7.78
CA ALA A 96 -14.44 -2.21 -9.19
C ALA A 96 -12.97 -1.82 -9.42
N GLU A 97 -12.48 -0.85 -8.65
CA GLU A 97 -11.09 -0.40 -8.68
C GLU A 97 -10.15 -1.43 -8.06
N TRP A 98 -10.53 -2.01 -6.92
CA TRP A 98 -9.78 -3.08 -6.30
C TRP A 98 -9.59 -4.29 -7.23
N ARG A 99 -10.62 -4.71 -7.97
CA ARG A 99 -10.50 -5.82 -8.93
C ARG A 99 -9.47 -5.55 -10.03
N VAL A 100 -9.35 -4.31 -10.49
CA VAL A 100 -8.35 -3.93 -11.50
C VAL A 100 -6.95 -4.00 -10.89
N LEU A 101 -6.78 -3.45 -9.67
CA LEU A 101 -5.53 -3.53 -8.92
C LEU A 101 -5.12 -4.98 -8.67
N GLU A 102 -5.99 -5.79 -8.08
CA GLU A 102 -5.78 -7.20 -7.79
C GLU A 102 -5.36 -7.99 -9.05
N GLY A 103 -6.05 -7.78 -10.16
CA GLY A 103 -5.71 -8.41 -11.44
C GLY A 103 -4.29 -8.05 -11.91
N ALA A 104 -3.93 -6.77 -11.81
CA ALA A 104 -2.59 -6.29 -12.17
C ALA A 104 -1.50 -6.84 -11.22
N LEU A 105 -1.77 -6.89 -9.92
CA LEU A 105 -0.87 -7.46 -8.91
C LEU A 105 -0.60 -8.95 -9.19
N LEU A 106 -1.65 -9.74 -9.41
CA LEU A 106 -1.53 -11.17 -9.70
C LEU A 106 -0.81 -11.43 -11.02
N GLN A 107 -1.07 -10.62 -12.04
CA GLN A 107 -0.38 -10.73 -13.33
C GLN A 107 1.12 -10.47 -13.19
N ARG A 108 1.51 -9.46 -12.42
CA ARG A 108 2.93 -9.15 -12.17
C ARG A 108 3.61 -10.22 -11.32
N ALA A 109 2.95 -10.73 -10.29
CA ALA A 109 3.48 -11.83 -9.47
C ALA A 109 3.79 -13.07 -10.33
N ARG A 110 2.84 -13.47 -11.21
CA ARG A 110 3.03 -14.59 -12.14
C ARG A 110 4.17 -14.35 -13.13
N LEU A 111 4.31 -13.13 -13.62
CA LEU A 111 5.41 -12.77 -14.52
C LEU A 111 6.76 -12.93 -13.81
N LEU A 112 6.89 -12.39 -12.60
CA LEU A 112 8.14 -12.47 -11.83
C LEU A 112 8.48 -13.92 -11.44
N GLU A 113 7.48 -14.70 -11.06
CA GLU A 113 7.64 -16.14 -10.79
C GLU A 113 8.14 -16.88 -12.03
N ALA A 114 7.54 -16.63 -13.21
CA ALA A 114 7.98 -17.24 -14.45
C ALA A 114 9.39 -16.82 -14.86
N VAL A 115 9.76 -15.55 -14.61
CA VAL A 115 11.13 -15.06 -14.83
C VAL A 115 12.11 -15.81 -13.93
N LEU A 116 11.83 -15.92 -12.62
CA LEU A 116 12.71 -16.64 -11.70
C LEU A 116 12.81 -18.13 -12.04
N ALA A 117 11.70 -18.77 -12.41
CA ALA A 117 11.68 -20.17 -12.83
C ALA A 117 12.52 -20.41 -14.09
N ASP A 118 12.51 -19.48 -15.06
CA ASP A 118 13.38 -19.55 -16.24
C ASP A 118 14.85 -19.31 -15.87
N LEU A 119 15.14 -18.28 -15.07
CA LEU A 119 16.51 -17.93 -14.67
C LEU A 119 17.20 -19.05 -13.86
N TYR A 120 16.46 -19.72 -12.98
CA TYR A 120 16.93 -20.89 -12.27
C TYR A 120 16.74 -22.20 -13.05
N GLY A 121 16.06 -22.19 -14.20
CA GLY A 121 15.84 -23.36 -15.05
C GLY A 121 16.63 -23.30 -16.35
N ASP A 122 15.91 -23.35 -17.47
CA ASP A 122 16.47 -23.46 -18.83
C ASP A 122 17.12 -22.16 -19.35
N GLN A 123 16.95 -21.03 -18.65
CA GLN A 123 17.55 -19.73 -18.96
C GLN A 123 17.27 -19.24 -20.39
N THR A 124 16.04 -19.48 -20.87
CA THR A 124 15.60 -19.11 -22.21
C THR A 124 15.65 -17.59 -22.41
N LEU A 125 15.31 -16.81 -21.38
CA LEU A 125 15.37 -15.34 -21.42
C LEU A 125 16.79 -14.82 -21.66
N LEU A 126 17.79 -15.52 -21.10
CA LEU A 126 19.20 -15.20 -21.31
C LEU A 126 19.66 -15.66 -22.71
N ALA A 127 19.33 -16.90 -23.09
CA ALA A 127 19.71 -17.48 -24.38
C ALA A 127 19.15 -16.70 -25.58
N THR A 128 17.94 -16.18 -25.47
CA THR A 128 17.28 -15.38 -26.51
C THR A 128 17.72 -13.90 -26.52
N GLY A 129 18.45 -13.46 -25.49
CA GLY A 129 18.83 -12.06 -25.31
C GLY A 129 17.69 -11.14 -24.85
N ALA A 130 16.53 -11.69 -24.48
CA ALA A 130 15.42 -10.93 -23.88
C ALA A 130 15.81 -10.32 -22.52
N MET A 131 16.76 -10.96 -21.81
CA MET A 131 17.35 -10.43 -20.59
C MET A 131 18.89 -10.40 -20.70
N PRO A 132 19.55 -9.26 -20.37
CA PRO A 132 21.00 -9.20 -20.36
C PRO A 132 21.59 -10.08 -19.25
N HIS A 133 22.55 -10.94 -19.61
CA HIS A 133 23.28 -11.78 -18.66
C HIS A 133 23.87 -11.01 -17.46
N GLN A 134 24.38 -9.80 -17.72
CA GLN A 134 24.97 -8.96 -16.68
C GLN A 134 23.95 -8.60 -15.61
N LEU A 135 22.69 -8.29 -15.99
CA LEU A 135 21.64 -7.91 -15.05
C LEU A 135 21.38 -9.00 -14.00
N VAL A 136 21.53 -10.27 -14.38
CA VAL A 136 21.30 -11.41 -13.48
C VAL A 136 22.57 -11.78 -12.73
N PHE A 137 23.67 -12.00 -13.46
CA PHE A 137 24.88 -12.61 -12.87
C PHE A 137 25.77 -11.64 -12.10
N SER A 138 25.54 -10.32 -12.20
CA SER A 138 26.20 -9.34 -11.33
C SER A 138 25.46 -9.10 -10.02
N ASP A 139 24.21 -9.56 -9.89
CA ASP A 139 23.42 -9.38 -8.68
C ASP A 139 23.89 -10.36 -7.59
N PRO A 140 24.34 -9.89 -6.41
CA PRO A 140 24.73 -10.76 -5.30
C PRO A 140 23.60 -11.66 -4.79
N SER A 141 22.35 -11.29 -5.03
CA SER A 141 21.14 -12.04 -4.65
C SER A 141 20.86 -13.22 -5.57
N TYR A 142 21.56 -13.34 -6.71
CA TYR A 142 21.44 -14.48 -7.60
C TYR A 142 22.26 -15.68 -7.09
N LEU A 143 21.56 -16.75 -6.73
CA LEU A 143 22.18 -17.91 -6.09
C LEU A 143 22.37 -19.04 -7.09
N ARG A 144 23.54 -19.06 -7.75
CA ARG A 144 23.95 -20.12 -8.68
C ARG A 144 23.66 -21.56 -8.21
N PRO A 145 23.81 -21.92 -6.92
CA PRO A 145 23.52 -23.28 -6.44
C PRO A 145 22.05 -23.72 -6.60
N LEU A 146 21.11 -22.79 -6.80
CA LEU A 146 19.69 -23.09 -6.97
C LEU A 146 19.31 -23.44 -8.41
N GLN A 147 20.28 -23.50 -9.33
CA GLN A 147 19.99 -23.88 -10.71
C GLN A 147 19.41 -25.30 -10.79
N TYR A 148 18.34 -25.45 -11.56
CA TYR A 148 17.47 -26.62 -11.72
C TYR A 148 16.76 -27.10 -10.46
N LEU A 149 16.85 -26.35 -9.34
CA LEU A 149 16.07 -26.62 -8.16
C LEU A 149 14.66 -26.05 -8.34
N GLN A 150 13.65 -26.89 -8.16
CA GLN A 150 12.24 -26.53 -8.28
C GLN A 150 11.59 -26.56 -6.89
N PRO A 151 11.37 -25.40 -6.24
CA PRO A 151 10.71 -25.36 -4.94
C PRO A 151 9.24 -25.79 -5.04
N ALA A 152 8.76 -26.54 -4.05
CA ALA A 152 7.39 -27.07 -4.05
C ALA A 152 6.28 -25.98 -4.09
N LYS A 153 6.61 -24.75 -3.66
CA LYS A 153 5.68 -23.61 -3.60
C LYS A 153 6.02 -22.48 -4.58
N GLY A 154 6.95 -22.72 -5.51
CA GLY A 154 7.50 -21.66 -6.37
C GLY A 154 8.68 -20.93 -5.75
N HIS A 155 9.35 -20.12 -6.57
CA HIS A 155 10.56 -19.39 -6.19
C HIS A 155 10.25 -18.19 -5.29
N ILE A 156 9.13 -17.50 -5.51
CA ILE A 156 8.69 -16.36 -4.70
C ILE A 156 7.88 -16.86 -3.49
N GLN A 157 8.33 -16.52 -2.28
CA GLN A 157 7.63 -16.82 -1.03
C GLN A 157 6.80 -15.64 -0.53
N PHE A 158 7.28 -14.42 -0.79
CA PHE A 158 6.57 -13.19 -0.45
C PHE A 158 6.62 -12.22 -1.62
N PHE A 159 5.49 -11.57 -1.88
CA PHE A 159 5.35 -10.56 -2.92
C PHE A 159 4.50 -9.41 -2.41
N ALA A 160 5.06 -8.20 -2.49
CA ALA A 160 4.34 -6.96 -2.22
C ALA A 160 4.69 -5.91 -3.27
N LEU A 161 3.74 -5.04 -3.56
CA LEU A 161 3.97 -3.85 -4.38
C LEU A 161 3.59 -2.62 -3.58
N ASP A 162 4.45 -1.61 -3.66
CA ASP A 162 4.09 -0.28 -3.24
C ASP A 162 3.41 0.41 -4.40
N VAL A 163 2.16 0.80 -4.21
CA VAL A 163 1.36 1.49 -5.23
C VAL A 163 0.96 2.87 -4.75
N ALA A 164 0.96 3.82 -5.67
CA ALA A 164 0.48 5.16 -5.41
C ALA A 164 -0.44 5.63 -6.53
N ARG A 165 -1.37 6.51 -6.18
CA ARG A 165 -2.25 7.14 -7.14
C ARG A 165 -1.59 8.40 -7.70
N GLY A 166 -1.43 8.45 -9.01
CA GLY A 166 -0.87 9.61 -9.70
C GLY A 166 -1.86 10.79 -9.76
N PRO A 167 -1.42 11.98 -10.22
CA PRO A 167 -2.27 13.18 -10.29
C PRO A 167 -3.55 13.03 -11.13
N GLY A 168 -3.52 12.15 -12.14
CA GLY A 168 -4.69 11.82 -12.97
C GLY A 168 -5.62 10.76 -12.39
N GLY A 169 -5.41 10.31 -11.15
CA GLY A 169 -6.22 9.29 -10.50
C GLY A 169 -5.87 7.84 -10.84
N THR A 170 -4.85 7.62 -11.69
CA THR A 170 -4.39 6.29 -12.10
C THR A 170 -3.39 5.70 -11.12
N TRP A 171 -3.53 4.43 -10.79
CA TRP A 171 -2.55 3.69 -9.99
C TRP A 171 -1.23 3.47 -10.73
N ARG A 172 -0.14 3.53 -9.99
CA ARG A 172 1.22 3.26 -10.46
C ARG A 172 1.97 2.45 -9.40
N VAL A 173 2.78 1.51 -9.86
CA VAL A 173 3.75 0.81 -9.01
C VAL A 173 4.93 1.75 -8.78
N ILE A 174 5.26 1.96 -7.52
CA ILE A 174 6.42 2.73 -7.07
C ILE A 174 7.58 1.80 -6.79
N ASP A 175 7.31 0.69 -6.10
CA ASP A 175 8.32 -0.29 -5.74
C ASP A 175 7.77 -1.72 -5.76
N THR A 176 8.66 -2.70 -5.81
CA THR A 176 8.36 -4.13 -5.82
C THR A 176 9.26 -4.85 -4.82
N HIS A 177 8.64 -5.50 -3.84
CA HIS A 177 9.30 -6.30 -2.82
C HIS A 177 9.05 -7.79 -3.08
N VAL A 178 10.13 -8.55 -3.18
CA VAL A 178 10.09 -10.00 -3.40
C VAL A 178 11.05 -10.66 -2.43
N GLU A 179 10.57 -11.66 -1.71
CA GLU A 179 11.42 -12.58 -0.96
C GLU A 179 11.38 -13.95 -1.62
N ASN A 180 12.56 -14.53 -1.83
CA ASN A 180 12.70 -15.89 -2.35
C ASN A 180 13.01 -16.86 -1.19
N ALA A 181 12.89 -18.16 -1.45
CA ALA A 181 13.05 -19.19 -0.42
C ALA A 181 14.51 -19.44 0.00
N ALA A 182 15.44 -18.52 -0.30
CA ALA A 182 16.87 -18.77 -0.22
C ALA A 182 17.57 -18.05 0.93
#